data_AF-A0A7K2VEZ1-F1
#
_entry.id   AF-A0A7K2VEZ1-F1
#
_cell.length_a   1.000
_cell.length_b   1.000
_cell.length_c   1.000
_cell.angle_alpha   90.00
_cell.angle_beta   90.00
_cell.angle_gamma   90.00
#
_symmetry.space_group_name_H-M   'P 1'
#
loop_
_entity.id
_entity.type
_entity.pdbx_description
1 polymer ?
#
loop_
_entity_poly.entity_id
_entity_poly.type
_entity_poly.pdbx_seq_one_letter_code
_entity_poly.pdbx_strand_id
1 'polypeptide(L)' 'LRIDRHIVLLPGADAEAAAVLAELEQPFTTSQARRALDTTRRVAVPLLEYLDRHGRTERLDGTLRRCREPR' A
#
# COMPACT_ATOMS: atom_id res chain seq x y z
N LEU A 1 11.78 -7.25 6.43
CA LEU A 1 12.29 -6.20 5.52
C LEU A 1 12.00 -4.82 6.11
N ARG A 2 12.97 -3.90 6.20
CA ARG A 2 12.72 -2.56 6.77
C ARG A 2 12.26 -1.58 5.67
N ILE A 3 11.10 -0.95 5.85
CA ILE A 3 10.50 -0.03 4.86
C ILE A 3 10.53 1.44 5.27
N ASP A 4 10.76 1.71 6.56
CA ASP A 4 11.05 3.02 7.13
C ASP A 4 11.93 2.84 8.39
N ARG A 5 12.49 3.92 8.97
CA ARG A 5 13.37 3.87 10.16
C ARG A 5 12.84 2.99 11.29
N HIS A 6 11.51 2.96 11.50
CA HIS A 6 10.87 2.24 12.60
C HIS A 6 9.87 1.16 12.15
N ILE A 7 9.80 0.84 10.85
CA ILE A 7 8.77 -0.08 10.33
C ILE A 7 9.44 -1.24 9.60
N VAL A 8 9.11 -2.45 10.05
CA VAL A 8 9.52 -3.71 9.43
C VAL A 8 8.29 -4.44 8.90
N LEU A 9 8.39 -4.95 7.68
CA LEU A 9 7.45 -5.90 7.10
C LEU A 9 7.92 -7.32 7.38
N LEU A 10 6.98 -8.14 7.83
CA LEU A 10 7.15 -9.59 7.87
C LEU A 10 7.15 -10.15 6.45
N PRO A 11 7.75 -11.33 6.21
CA PRO A 11 7.65 -12.01 4.93
C PRO A 11 6.17 -12.17 4.51
N GLY A 12 5.83 -11.81 3.28
CA GLY A 12 4.47 -11.91 2.73
C GLY A 12 3.53 -10.74 3.04
N ALA A 13 3.88 -9.86 3.99
CA ALA A 13 3.03 -8.74 4.37
C ALA A 13 2.77 -7.73 3.23
N ASP A 14 3.66 -7.66 2.25
CA ASP A 14 3.49 -6.85 1.04
C ASP A 14 2.40 -7.42 0.11
N ALA A 15 2.37 -8.74 -0.06
CA ALA A 15 1.35 -9.43 -0.85
C ALA A 15 -0.02 -9.38 -0.15
N GLU A 16 -0.06 -9.59 1.16
CA GLU A 16 -1.29 -9.47 1.96
C GLU A 16 -1.87 -8.05 1.91
N ALA A 17 -1.02 -7.03 2.08
CA ALA A 17 -1.45 -5.64 1.96
C ALA A 17 -1.98 -5.32 0.56
N ALA A 18 -1.32 -5.80 -0.49
CA ALA A 18 -1.78 -5.61 -1.87
C ALA A 18 -3.14 -6.30 -2.13
N ALA A 19 -3.38 -7.48 -1.55
CA ALA A 19 -4.65 -8.17 -1.65
C ALA A 19 -5.79 -7.37 -1.02
N VAL A 20 -5.62 -6.87 0.22
CA VAL A 20 -6.61 -6.00 0.89
C VAL A 20 -6.89 -4.73 0.08
N LEU A 21 -5.85 -4.11 -0.48
CA LEU A 21 -6.02 -2.89 -1.29
C LEU A 21 -6.71 -3.15 -2.62
N ALA A 22 -6.62 -4.36 -3.18
CA ALA A 22 -7.30 -4.74 -4.42
C ALA A 22 -8.82 -4.85 -4.24
N GLU A 23 -9.32 -5.07 -3.01
CA GLU A 23 -10.75 -5.10 -2.69
C GLU A 23 -11.40 -3.71 -2.66
N LEU A 24 -10.59 -2.64 -2.63
CA LEU A 24 -11.09 -1.27 -2.70
C LEU A 24 -11.52 -0.88 -4.11
N GLU A 25 -12.52 0.00 -4.19
CA GLU A 25 -12.83 0.71 -5.44
C GLU A 25 -11.59 1.46 -5.94
N GLN A 26 -11.25 1.24 -7.20
CA GLN A 26 -10.04 1.78 -7.82
C GLN A 26 -10.38 3.02 -8.68
N PRO A 27 -9.61 4.11 -8.59
CA PRO A 27 -8.46 4.30 -7.71
C PRO A 27 -8.86 4.68 -6.27
N PHE A 28 -8.02 4.30 -5.30
CA PHE A 28 -8.22 4.64 -3.89
C PHE A 28 -7.28 5.76 -3.42
N THR A 29 -7.73 6.50 -2.41
CA THR A 29 -6.93 7.48 -1.67
C THR A 29 -6.07 6.81 -0.60
N THR A 30 -4.99 7.49 -0.19
CA THR A 30 -4.21 7.08 1.00
C THR A 30 -5.09 6.91 2.26
N SER A 31 -6.18 7.69 2.37
CA SER A 31 -7.09 7.61 3.52
C SER A 31 -7.94 6.33 3.52
N GLN A 32 -8.36 5.84 2.35
CA GLN A 32 -9.08 4.58 2.19
C GLN A 32 -8.15 3.40 2.48
N ALA A 33 -6.95 3.40 1.89
CA ALA A 33 -5.93 2.38 2.16
C ALA A 33 -5.62 2.24 3.65
N ARG A 34 -5.42 3.37 4.35
CA ARG A 34 -5.19 3.39 5.80
C ARG A 34 -6.31 2.70 6.59
N ARG A 35 -7.58 2.95 6.22
CA ARG A 35 -8.73 2.37 6.89
C ARG A 35 -8.86 0.87 6.60
N ALA A 36 -8.63 0.47 5.34
CA ALA A 36 -8.70 -0.93 4.93
C ALA A 36 -7.64 -1.80 5.61
N LEU A 37 -6.42 -1.27 5.73
CA LEU A 37 -5.28 -1.93 6.38
C LEU A 37 -5.28 -1.78 7.91
N ASP A 38 -6.35 -1.21 8.48
CA ASP A 38 -6.51 -0.90 9.92
C ASP A 38 -5.23 -0.34 10.57
N THR A 39 -4.70 0.74 9.99
CA THR A 39 -3.41 1.29 10.43
C THR A 39 -3.40 2.81 10.49
N THR A 40 -2.24 3.39 10.79
CA THR A 40 -2.06 4.84 10.87
C THR A 40 -1.41 5.39 9.59
N ARG A 41 -1.50 6.70 9.36
CA ARG A 41 -0.77 7.33 8.23
C ARG A 41 0.74 7.10 8.30
N ARG A 42 1.31 7.10 9.52
CA ARG A 42 2.74 6.84 9.75
C ARG A 42 3.17 5.47 9.22
N VAL A 43 2.27 4.49 9.19
CA VAL A 43 2.54 3.14 8.67
C VAL A 43 2.07 2.99 7.22
N ALA A 44 0.87 3.46 6.90
CA ALA A 44 0.27 3.34 5.57
C ALA A 44 1.11 4.05 4.49
N VAL A 45 1.66 5.23 4.76
CA VAL A 45 2.42 5.98 3.73
C VAL A 45 3.71 5.23 3.34
N PRO A 46 4.60 4.84 4.28
CA PRO A 46 5.77 4.06 3.92
C PRO A 46 5.45 2.71 3.28
N LEU A 47 4.38 2.04 3.72
CA LEU A 47 3.93 0.78 3.11
C LEU A 47 3.49 1.00 1.66
N LEU A 48 2.65 2.00 1.39
CA LEU A 48 2.21 2.30 0.03
C LEU A 48 3.37 2.71 -0.88
N GLU A 49 4.31 3.52 -0.38
CA GLU A 49 5.52 3.87 -1.14
C GLU A 49 6.40 2.64 -1.42
N TYR A 50 6.46 1.71 -0.47
CA TYR A 50 7.15 0.43 -0.67
C TYR A 50 6.45 -0.39 -1.76
N LEU A 51 5.12 -0.53 -1.70
CA LEU A 51 4.33 -1.25 -2.71
C LEU A 51 4.43 -0.61 -4.10
N ASP A 52 4.49 0.72 -4.17
CA ASP A 52 4.70 1.48 -5.40
C ASP A 52 6.06 1.09 -6.04
N ARG A 53 7.14 1.05 -5.23
CA ARG A 53 8.48 0.64 -5.71
C ARG A 53 8.56 -0.82 -6.13
N HIS A 54 7.72 -1.69 -5.57
CA HIS A 54 7.68 -3.12 -5.89
C HIS A 54 6.65 -3.44 -6.98
N GLY A 55 6.05 -2.42 -7.60
CA GLY A 55 5.11 -2.59 -8.71
C GLY A 55 3.79 -3.24 -8.32
N ARG A 56 3.45 -3.29 -7.03
CA ARG A 56 2.17 -3.80 -6.52
C ARG A 56 1.07 -2.74 -6.58
N THR A 57 1.44 -1.48 -6.39
CA THR A 57 0.56 -0.32 -6.55
C THR A 57 1.20 0.71 -7.48
N GLU A 58 0.39 1.65 -7.95
CA GLU A 58 0.84 2.78 -8.75
C GLU A 58 0.13 4.05 -8.31
N ARG A 59 0.90 5.12 -8.13
CA ARG A 59 0.38 6.48 -7.92
C ARG A 59 0.01 7.10 -9.26
N LEU A 60 -1.23 7.58 -9.38
CA LEU A 60 -1.78 8.15 -10.62
C LEU A 60 -1.67 9.67 -10.65
N ASP A 61 -2.12 10.31 -9.57
CA ASP A 61 -2.05 11.75 -9.35
C ASP A 61 -1.91 12.01 -7.84
N GLY A 62 -1.71 13.27 -7.44
CA GLY A 62 -1.24 13.69 -6.11
C GLY A 62 -1.69 12.86 -4.89
N THR A 63 -2.93 12.34 -4.87
CA THR A 63 -3.43 11.54 -3.74
C THR A 63 -3.99 10.16 -4.08
N LEU A 64 -4.21 9.84 -5.37
CA LEU A 64 -4.83 8.61 -5.82
C LEU A 64 -3.81 7.53 -6.20
N ARG A 65 -4.17 6.29 -5.90
CA ARG A 65 -3.42 5.09 -6.25
C ARG A 65 -4.34 4.02 -6.80
N ARG A 66 -3.77 3.10 -7.58
CA ARG A 66 -4.42 1.85 -7.97
C ARG A 66 -3.55 0.64 -7.69
N CYS A 67 -4.16 -0.51 -7.47
CA CYS A 67 -3.45 -1.79 -7.52
C CYS A 67 -3.01 -2.08 -8.97
N ARG A 68 -1.84 -2.71 -9.12
CA ARG A 68 -1.41 -3.30 -10.39
C ARG A 68 -1.74 -4.78 -10.37
N GLU A 69 -2.30 -5.29 -11.47
CA GLU A 69 -2.44 -6.73 -11.65
C GLU A 69 -1.04 -7.36 -11.63
N PRO A 70 -0.83 -8.46 -10.89
CA PRO A 70 0.41 -9.21 -10.99
C PRO A 70 0.53 -9.74 -12.43
N ARG A 71 1.56 -9.29 -13.15
CA ARG A 71 1.99 -9.91 -14.41
C ARG A 71 2.66 -11.25 -14.16
#